data_AF-A0A7X4HED6-F1
#
_entry.id   AF-A0A7X4HED6-F1
#
_cell.length_a   1.000
_cell.length_b   1.000
_cell.length_c   1.000
_cell.angle_alpha   90.00
_cell.angle_beta   90.00
_cell.angle_gamma   90.00
#
_symmetry.space_group_name_H-M   'P 1'
#
loop_
_entity.id
_entity.type
_entity.pdbx_description
1 polymer ?
#
loop_
_entity_poly.entity_id
_entity_poly.type
_entity_poly.pdbx_seq_one_letter_code
_entity_poly.pdbx_strand_id
1 'polypeptide(L)'
;MAEALLHARAHTLALFDCAAAAGLDAAIRVPQLRSLNPPLWELGRTAWFAEWFVLREAASSHPADAEANALLSKGDDWFDANTVPHGARWNLDLPGAGALKTYCHEVLDRVLDRLSRCGGSDAELYPYRLALAHEDMQGEAMLSALQTLGLAVPPGVARDEPSWPQQSEIGFPGGTLQMGSADDGGFVFDNELQAHACRVAPFRMDAALVSNAQFADFVEDGGYQRRQFWSAAGNAWLMRQERSAPCYWQREGGGGSGRVWRTMRFGHLCTLAGPEPVRHISLYEAQAYCAWAERRLPTEAEWEYAALSGHAAFSWGQLWEWTSTPFEAYPGFQPGPWREYSAPHFAASQVLRGASFATPSRLGSAKFRNFQLPGTDHVFAGLRTCAW
;
A
#
# COMPACT_ATOMS: atom_id res chain seq x y z
N MET A 1 8.00 -14.31 15.85
CA MET A 1 8.29 -14.49 14.40
C MET A 1 7.44 -15.60 13.81
N ALA A 2 7.56 -16.85 14.28
CA ALA A 2 6.77 -17.98 13.79
C ALA A 2 5.24 -17.70 13.73
N GLU A 3 4.67 -17.18 14.81
CA GLU A 3 3.25 -16.78 14.86
C GLU A 3 2.89 -15.72 13.82
N ALA A 4 3.80 -14.78 13.53
CA ALA A 4 3.57 -13.73 12.54
C ALA A 4 3.56 -14.30 11.11
N LEU A 5 4.46 -15.24 10.80
CA LEU A 5 4.48 -15.96 9.53
C LEU A 5 3.21 -16.81 9.34
N LEU A 6 2.79 -17.54 10.38
CA LEU A 6 1.53 -18.30 10.38
C LEU A 6 0.32 -17.40 10.14
N HIS A 7 0.26 -16.26 10.84
CA HIS A 7 -0.80 -15.28 10.70
C HIS A 7 -0.83 -14.69 9.29
N ALA A 8 0.32 -14.27 8.76
CA ALA A 8 0.43 -13.70 7.41
C ALA A 8 -0.07 -14.70 6.36
N ARG A 9 0.36 -15.97 6.44
CA ARG A 9 -0.11 -17.01 5.52
C ARG A 9 -1.60 -17.28 5.62
N ALA A 10 -2.14 -17.39 6.83
CA ALA A 10 -3.56 -17.59 7.03
C ALA A 10 -4.38 -16.42 6.43
N HIS A 11 -3.89 -15.19 6.57
CA HIS A 11 -4.51 -14.01 5.99
C HIS A 11 -4.47 -14.03 4.45
N THR A 12 -3.31 -14.29 3.85
CA THR A 12 -3.15 -14.43 2.39
C THR A 12 -4.09 -15.49 1.81
N LEU A 13 -4.17 -16.67 2.44
CA LEU A 13 -5.04 -17.75 2.00
C LEU A 13 -6.52 -17.38 2.11
N ALA A 14 -6.93 -16.71 3.19
CA ALA A 14 -8.31 -16.26 3.37
C ALA A 14 -8.72 -15.24 2.29
N LEU A 15 -7.84 -14.29 1.95
CA LEU A 15 -8.08 -13.32 0.87
C LEU A 15 -8.15 -14.01 -0.49
N PHE A 16 -7.23 -14.94 -0.77
CA PHE A 16 -7.26 -15.74 -1.98
C PHE A 16 -8.56 -16.54 -2.10
N ASP A 17 -9.06 -17.11 -1.00
CA ASP A 17 -10.28 -17.90 -0.99
C ASP A 17 -11.53 -17.10 -1.36
N CYS A 18 -11.58 -15.81 -1.03
CA CYS A 18 -12.63 -14.91 -1.53
C CYS A 18 -12.60 -14.78 -3.06
N ALA A 19 -11.42 -14.64 -3.66
CA ALA A 19 -11.27 -14.59 -5.12
C ALA A 19 -11.58 -15.94 -5.78
N ALA A 20 -11.08 -17.04 -5.21
CA ALA A 20 -11.31 -18.39 -5.71
C ALA A 20 -12.79 -18.80 -5.61
N ALA A 21 -13.52 -18.38 -4.57
CA ALA A 21 -14.96 -18.60 -4.46
C ALA A 21 -15.76 -17.91 -5.56
N ALA A 22 -15.27 -16.78 -6.09
CA ALA A 22 -15.81 -16.11 -7.28
C ALA A 22 -15.32 -16.76 -8.60
N GLY A 23 -14.44 -17.75 -8.51
CA GLY A 23 -13.78 -18.45 -9.62
C GLY A 23 -12.75 -17.61 -10.36
N LEU A 24 -12.11 -16.67 -9.65
CA LEU A 24 -11.00 -15.85 -10.14
C LEU A 24 -9.62 -16.47 -9.86
N ASP A 25 -9.59 -17.71 -9.36
CA ASP A 25 -8.43 -18.58 -9.42
C ASP A 25 -8.10 -19.01 -10.86
N ALA A 26 -9.08 -18.97 -11.77
CA ALA A 26 -8.85 -19.05 -13.20
C ALA A 26 -8.45 -17.68 -13.77
N ALA A 27 -7.17 -17.50 -14.12
CA ALA A 27 -6.63 -16.20 -14.59
C ALA A 27 -7.42 -15.59 -15.75
N ILE A 28 -7.94 -16.39 -16.68
CA ILE A 28 -8.76 -15.93 -17.82
C ILE A 28 -10.04 -15.20 -17.42
N ARG A 29 -10.53 -15.39 -16.18
CA ARG A 29 -11.71 -14.72 -15.65
C ARG A 29 -11.39 -13.41 -14.92
N VAL A 30 -10.11 -13.15 -14.66
CA VAL A 30 -9.64 -11.92 -14.00
C VAL A 30 -9.50 -10.80 -15.05
N PRO A 31 -10.12 -9.63 -14.87
CA PRO A 31 -9.94 -8.52 -15.79
C PRO A 31 -8.47 -8.07 -15.81
N GLN A 32 -7.92 -7.86 -17.00
CA GLN A 32 -6.54 -7.43 -17.19
C GLN A 32 -6.41 -5.92 -16.97
N LEU A 33 -6.38 -5.52 -15.71
CA LEU A 33 -6.16 -4.13 -15.27
C LEU A 33 -4.71 -3.94 -14.83
N ARG A 34 -4.15 -2.74 -15.05
CA ARG A 34 -2.79 -2.40 -14.57
C ARG A 34 -2.65 -2.48 -13.05
N SER A 35 -3.76 -2.32 -12.33
CA SER A 35 -3.84 -2.36 -10.86
C SER A 35 -3.98 -3.76 -10.28
N LEU A 36 -4.13 -4.79 -11.11
CA LEU A 36 -4.38 -6.16 -10.67
C LEU A 36 -3.26 -7.08 -11.11
N ASN A 37 -3.08 -8.17 -10.38
CA ASN A 37 -2.46 -9.39 -10.87
C ASN A 37 -3.44 -10.54 -10.68
N PRO A 38 -3.35 -11.64 -11.45
CA PRO A 38 -4.16 -12.81 -11.21
C PRO A 38 -3.96 -13.33 -9.77
N PRO A 39 -5.02 -13.53 -8.96
CA PRO A 39 -4.88 -13.98 -7.58
C PRO A 39 -4.08 -15.28 -7.43
N LEU A 40 -4.21 -16.19 -8.39
CA LEU A 40 -3.44 -17.44 -8.42
C LEU A 40 -1.94 -17.20 -8.57
N TRP A 41 -1.55 -16.23 -9.40
CA TRP A 41 -0.16 -15.86 -9.59
C TRP A 41 0.43 -15.22 -8.33
N GLU A 42 -0.31 -14.31 -7.69
CA GLU A 42 0.14 -13.66 -6.45
C GLU A 42 0.30 -14.65 -5.30
N LEU A 43 -0.59 -15.64 -5.19
CA LEU A 43 -0.47 -16.70 -4.18
C LEU A 43 0.84 -17.49 -4.36
N GLY A 44 1.11 -17.95 -5.58
CA GLY A 44 2.34 -18.68 -5.89
C GLY A 44 3.60 -17.84 -5.70
N ARG A 45 3.57 -16.58 -6.14
CA ARG A 45 4.68 -15.63 -5.94
C ARG A 45 5.00 -15.39 -4.48
N THR A 46 3.98 -15.26 -3.63
CA THR A 46 4.17 -15.02 -2.19
C THR A 46 4.94 -16.16 -1.54
N ALA A 47 4.60 -17.41 -1.85
CA ALA A 47 5.34 -18.57 -1.38
C ALA A 47 6.74 -18.66 -2.01
N TRP A 48 6.86 -18.42 -3.32
CA TRP A 48 8.15 -18.42 -4.02
C TRP A 48 9.13 -17.40 -3.46
N PHE A 49 8.67 -16.22 -3.09
CA PHE A 49 9.52 -15.20 -2.48
C PHE A 49 10.10 -15.65 -1.13
N ALA A 50 9.28 -16.28 -0.28
CA ALA A 50 9.75 -16.85 0.97
C ALA A 50 10.72 -18.02 0.74
N GLU A 51 10.44 -18.88 -0.24
CA GLU A 51 11.37 -19.93 -0.66
C GLU A 51 12.72 -19.35 -1.11
N TRP A 52 12.70 -18.32 -1.96
CA TRP A 52 13.89 -17.69 -2.51
C TRP A 52 14.86 -17.21 -1.42
N PHE A 53 14.39 -16.39 -0.51
CA PHE A 53 15.26 -15.79 0.51
C PHE A 53 15.55 -16.70 1.69
N VAL A 54 14.60 -17.58 2.09
CA VAL A 54 14.76 -18.40 3.30
C VAL A 54 15.23 -19.82 3.00
N LEU A 55 14.64 -20.48 2.01
CA LEU A 55 14.94 -21.90 1.74
C LEU A 55 16.08 -22.08 0.76
N ARG A 56 16.24 -21.14 -0.18
CA ARG A 56 17.35 -21.10 -1.15
C ARG A 56 18.49 -20.21 -0.72
N GLU A 57 18.39 -19.58 0.46
CA GLU A 57 19.48 -18.79 1.09
C GLU A 57 20.02 -17.69 0.19
N ALA A 58 19.19 -17.17 -0.71
CA ALA A 58 19.66 -16.24 -1.71
C ALA A 58 20.12 -14.93 -1.05
N ALA A 59 21.38 -14.55 -1.32
CA ALA A 59 21.95 -13.31 -0.80
C ALA A 59 21.27 -12.06 -1.37
N SER A 60 20.65 -12.17 -2.54
CA SER A 60 19.80 -11.13 -3.14
C SER A 60 18.78 -11.72 -4.13
N SER A 61 17.93 -10.87 -4.72
CA SER A 61 17.01 -11.22 -5.81
C SER A 61 17.70 -11.50 -7.14
N HIS A 62 19.04 -11.42 -7.20
CA HIS A 62 19.77 -11.74 -8.42
C HIS A 62 19.74 -13.26 -8.70
N PRO A 63 19.44 -13.71 -9.94
CA PRO A 63 19.21 -15.13 -10.24
C PRO A 63 20.35 -16.09 -9.87
N ALA A 64 21.60 -15.59 -9.88
CA ALA A 64 22.77 -16.39 -9.55
C ALA A 64 23.02 -16.60 -8.05
N ASP A 65 22.26 -15.91 -7.19
CA ASP A 65 22.53 -15.89 -5.75
C ASP A 65 21.81 -17.01 -4.99
N ALA A 66 20.92 -17.76 -5.64
CA ALA A 66 20.23 -18.89 -5.02
C ALA A 66 21.17 -20.09 -4.79
N GLU A 67 21.25 -20.57 -3.55
CA GLU A 67 22.14 -21.67 -3.14
C GLU A 67 21.47 -23.05 -3.14
N ALA A 68 20.14 -23.11 -3.27
CA ALA A 68 19.39 -24.35 -3.36
C ALA A 68 18.45 -24.40 -4.57
N ASN A 69 18.06 -25.63 -4.93
CA ASN A 69 17.11 -25.89 -6.01
C ASN A 69 15.70 -25.42 -5.65
N ALA A 70 14.96 -24.98 -6.67
CA ALA A 70 13.55 -24.64 -6.52
C ALA A 70 12.71 -25.88 -6.18
N LEU A 71 11.71 -25.73 -5.30
CA LEU A 71 10.72 -26.76 -4.97
C LEU A 71 9.81 -27.05 -6.16
N LEU A 72 9.44 -25.99 -6.89
CA LEU A 72 8.71 -26.10 -8.15
C LEU A 72 9.70 -26.02 -9.32
N SER A 73 9.69 -27.03 -10.18
CA SER A 73 10.60 -27.11 -11.33
C SER A 73 10.56 -25.90 -12.29
N LYS A 74 9.41 -25.22 -12.38
CA LYS A 74 9.21 -23.99 -13.18
C LYS A 74 8.92 -22.76 -12.30
N GLY A 75 9.25 -22.82 -11.01
CA GLY A 75 8.92 -21.76 -10.05
C GLY A 75 9.45 -20.39 -10.48
N ASP A 76 10.72 -20.34 -10.89
CA ASP A 76 11.39 -19.11 -11.33
C ASP A 76 10.75 -18.55 -12.62
N ASP A 77 10.42 -19.42 -13.58
CA ASP A 77 9.75 -19.05 -14.84
C ASP A 77 8.32 -18.52 -14.63
N TRP A 78 7.68 -18.91 -13.52
CA TRP A 78 6.32 -18.52 -13.20
C TRP A 78 6.26 -17.27 -12.32
N PHE A 79 7.12 -17.16 -11.32
CA PHE A 79 6.90 -16.25 -10.18
C PHE A 79 7.96 -15.16 -10.02
N ASP A 80 9.08 -15.23 -10.73
CA ASP A 80 10.04 -14.13 -10.74
C ASP A 80 9.47 -12.96 -11.55
N ALA A 81 9.09 -11.89 -10.85
CA ALA A 81 8.50 -10.72 -11.47
C ALA A 81 9.47 -9.90 -12.33
N ASN A 82 10.77 -10.15 -12.21
CA ASN A 82 11.80 -9.51 -13.04
C ASN A 82 11.82 -10.12 -14.45
N THR A 83 11.46 -11.40 -14.57
CA THR A 83 11.44 -12.13 -15.84
C THR A 83 10.03 -12.29 -16.40
N VAL A 84 8.99 -12.24 -15.56
CA VAL A 84 7.58 -12.34 -15.94
C VAL A 84 6.91 -10.97 -16.00
N PRO A 85 6.74 -10.38 -17.20
CA PRO A 85 6.07 -9.10 -17.36
C PRO A 85 4.62 -9.16 -16.91
N HIS A 86 4.09 -8.05 -16.41
CA HIS A 86 2.72 -7.93 -15.92
C HIS A 86 1.67 -8.55 -16.86
N GLY A 87 1.70 -8.20 -18.15
CA GLY A 87 0.73 -8.69 -19.12
C GLY A 87 0.80 -10.19 -19.41
N ALA A 88 1.95 -10.85 -19.13
CA ALA A 88 2.13 -12.27 -19.37
C ALA A 88 1.49 -13.14 -18.28
N ARG A 89 1.27 -12.58 -17.08
CA ARG A 89 0.80 -13.32 -15.88
C ARG A 89 -0.53 -14.03 -16.07
N TRP A 90 -1.37 -13.57 -17.01
CA TRP A 90 -2.66 -14.17 -17.33
C TRP A 90 -2.58 -15.45 -18.17
N ASN A 91 -1.46 -15.68 -18.85
CA ASN A 91 -1.31 -16.74 -19.85
C ASN A 91 -0.30 -17.81 -19.42
N LEU A 92 0.13 -17.78 -18.15
CA LEU A 92 1.04 -18.77 -17.61
C LEU A 92 0.32 -20.09 -17.36
N ASP A 93 1.00 -21.20 -17.67
CA ASP A 93 0.56 -22.56 -17.35
C ASP A 93 0.85 -22.88 -15.88
N LEU A 94 0.14 -22.20 -14.98
CA LEU A 94 0.31 -22.34 -13.54
C LEU A 94 -0.36 -23.62 -13.02
N PRO A 95 0.18 -24.25 -11.97
CA PRO A 95 -0.55 -25.26 -11.21
C PRO A 95 -1.87 -24.71 -10.67
N GLY A 96 -2.90 -25.56 -10.59
CA GLY A 96 -4.20 -25.16 -10.05
C GLY A 96 -4.15 -24.74 -8.57
N ALA A 97 -5.20 -24.07 -8.10
CA ALA A 97 -5.28 -23.51 -6.75
C ALA A 97 -4.93 -24.50 -5.63
N GLY A 98 -5.40 -25.74 -5.71
CA GLY A 98 -5.07 -26.78 -4.72
C GLY A 98 -3.58 -27.09 -4.65
N ALA A 99 -2.91 -27.19 -5.80
CA ALA A 99 -1.47 -27.44 -5.86
C ALA A 99 -0.66 -26.26 -5.31
N LEU A 100 -1.02 -25.02 -5.65
CA LEU A 100 -0.34 -23.83 -5.11
C LEU A 100 -0.58 -23.63 -3.62
N LYS A 101 -1.76 -23.99 -3.08
CA LYS A 101 -1.98 -24.01 -1.63
C LYS A 101 -1.10 -25.05 -0.93
N THR A 102 -0.96 -26.25 -1.49
CA THR A 102 -0.03 -27.26 -0.97
C THR A 102 1.40 -26.73 -0.96
N TYR A 103 1.83 -26.11 -2.06
CA TYR A 103 3.13 -25.47 -2.16
C TYR A 103 3.32 -24.36 -1.10
N CYS A 104 2.30 -23.52 -0.88
CA CYS A 104 2.33 -22.52 0.19
C CYS A 104 2.57 -23.17 1.55
N HIS A 105 1.76 -24.18 1.93
CA HIS A 105 1.92 -24.86 3.22
C HIS A 105 3.30 -25.51 3.36
N GLU A 106 3.78 -26.19 2.31
CA GLU A 106 5.10 -26.82 2.32
C GLU A 106 6.24 -25.82 2.51
N VAL A 107 6.21 -24.69 1.80
CA VAL A 107 7.19 -23.61 1.99
C VAL A 107 7.13 -23.09 3.43
N LEU A 108 5.94 -22.82 3.96
CA LEU A 108 5.80 -22.30 5.32
C LEU A 108 6.32 -23.29 6.36
N ASP A 109 5.98 -24.57 6.26
CA ASP A 109 6.44 -25.60 7.20
C ASP A 109 7.97 -25.70 7.20
N ARG A 110 8.61 -25.68 6.01
CA ARG A 110 10.08 -25.69 5.89
C ARG A 110 10.71 -24.40 6.43
N VAL A 111 10.08 -23.25 6.20
CA VAL A 111 10.52 -21.96 6.76
C VAL A 111 10.47 -21.99 8.28
N LEU A 112 9.39 -22.51 8.86
CA LEU A 112 9.22 -22.62 10.32
C LEU A 112 10.19 -23.62 10.94
N ASP A 113 10.42 -24.77 10.29
CA ASP A 113 11.42 -25.76 10.71
C ASP A 113 12.83 -25.13 10.72
N ARG A 114 13.21 -24.42 9.66
CA ARG A 114 14.48 -23.72 9.57
C ARG A 114 14.59 -22.62 10.64
N LEU A 115 13.54 -21.83 10.82
CA LEU A 115 13.47 -20.78 11.85
C LEU A 115 13.67 -21.36 13.26
N SER A 116 13.14 -22.56 13.55
CA SER A 116 13.29 -23.22 14.85
C SER A 116 14.73 -23.59 15.21
N ARG A 117 15.62 -23.63 14.21
CA ARG A 117 17.05 -23.96 14.34
C ARG A 117 17.96 -22.74 14.18
N CYS A 118 17.41 -21.56 13.92
CA CYS A 118 18.13 -20.31 13.73
C CYS A 118 18.71 -19.80 15.05
N GLY A 119 19.95 -19.26 15.02
CA GLY A 119 20.63 -18.71 16.20
C GLY A 119 19.97 -17.45 16.77
N GLY A 120 19.06 -16.83 16.02
CA GLY A 120 18.24 -15.71 16.46
C GLY A 120 18.94 -14.36 16.40
N SER A 121 20.15 -14.27 15.84
CA SER A 121 20.79 -12.99 15.58
C SER A 121 20.01 -12.19 14.53
N ASP A 122 20.23 -10.87 14.52
CA ASP A 122 19.47 -9.98 13.64
C ASP A 122 19.68 -10.30 12.15
N ALA A 123 20.94 -10.57 11.77
CA ALA A 123 21.32 -10.98 10.42
C ALA A 123 20.69 -12.31 10.02
N GLU A 124 20.66 -13.31 10.92
CA GLU A 124 20.03 -14.60 10.63
C GLU A 124 18.49 -14.50 10.53
N LEU A 125 17.87 -13.55 11.23
CA LEU A 125 16.42 -13.32 11.19
C LEU A 125 15.99 -12.45 10.00
N TYR A 126 16.91 -11.74 9.35
CA TYR A 126 16.62 -10.84 8.24
C TYR A 126 15.80 -11.48 7.10
N PRO A 127 16.18 -12.63 6.50
CA PRO A 127 15.43 -13.21 5.37
C PRO A 127 13.99 -13.59 5.76
N TYR A 128 13.76 -14.01 7.01
CA TYR A 128 12.41 -14.31 7.53
C TYR A 128 11.57 -13.04 7.68
N ARG A 129 12.17 -11.95 8.15
CA ARG A 129 11.49 -10.65 8.27
C ARG A 129 11.18 -10.07 6.90
N LEU A 130 12.10 -10.20 5.94
CA LEU A 130 11.88 -9.79 4.55
C LEU A 130 10.73 -10.57 3.91
N ALA A 131 10.70 -11.90 4.07
CA ALA A 131 9.60 -12.73 3.57
C ALA A 131 8.25 -12.36 4.22
N LEU A 132 8.24 -12.15 5.54
CA LEU A 132 7.05 -11.71 6.27
C LEU A 132 6.55 -10.35 5.78
N ALA A 133 7.44 -9.36 5.65
CA ALA A 133 7.08 -8.02 5.20
C ALA A 133 6.55 -8.03 3.76
N HIS A 134 7.18 -8.82 2.87
CA HIS A 134 6.67 -9.03 1.52
C HIS A 134 5.25 -9.62 1.54
N GLU A 135 5.02 -10.70 2.29
CA GLU A 135 3.69 -11.33 2.38
C GLU A 135 2.63 -10.39 2.98
N ASP A 136 2.99 -9.58 3.98
CA ASP A 136 2.11 -8.55 4.54
C ASP A 136 1.73 -7.47 3.51
N MET A 137 2.68 -7.05 2.68
CA MET A 137 2.42 -6.14 1.56
C MET A 137 1.50 -6.77 0.50
N GLN A 138 1.68 -8.06 0.21
CA GLN A 138 0.79 -8.78 -0.70
C GLN A 138 -0.62 -8.94 -0.14
N GLY A 139 -0.77 -9.12 1.18
CA GLY A 139 -2.08 -9.13 1.82
C GLY A 139 -2.87 -7.84 1.59
N GLU A 140 -2.22 -6.68 1.76
CA GLU A 140 -2.85 -5.39 1.47
C GLU A 140 -3.17 -5.21 -0.03
N ALA A 141 -2.26 -5.63 -0.93
CA ALA A 141 -2.48 -5.59 -2.37
C ALA A 141 -3.66 -6.50 -2.80
N MET A 142 -3.76 -7.70 -2.26
CA MET A 142 -4.89 -8.61 -2.48
C MET A 142 -6.19 -8.03 -1.96
N LEU A 143 -6.19 -7.34 -0.81
CA LEU A 143 -7.39 -6.69 -0.29
C LEU A 143 -7.83 -5.53 -1.21
N SER A 144 -6.90 -4.72 -1.72
CA SER A 144 -7.19 -3.70 -2.75
C SER A 144 -7.71 -4.32 -4.05
N ALA A 145 -7.21 -5.50 -4.43
CA ALA A 145 -7.72 -6.26 -5.57
C ALA A 145 -9.17 -6.73 -5.35
N LEU A 146 -9.53 -7.23 -4.16
CA LEU A 146 -10.92 -7.59 -3.83
C LEU A 146 -11.85 -6.37 -3.90
N GLN A 147 -11.43 -5.21 -3.42
CA GLN A 147 -12.17 -3.95 -3.58
C GLN A 147 -12.39 -3.61 -5.06
N THR A 148 -11.33 -3.71 -5.87
CA THR A 148 -11.37 -3.43 -7.31
C THR A 148 -12.30 -4.38 -8.06
N LEU A 149 -12.29 -5.66 -7.69
CA LEU A 149 -13.11 -6.71 -8.28
C LEU A 149 -14.55 -6.73 -7.76
N GLY A 150 -14.87 -5.92 -6.75
CA GLY A 150 -16.19 -5.89 -6.12
C GLY A 150 -16.52 -7.19 -5.38
N LEU A 151 -15.53 -7.79 -4.73
CA LEU A 151 -15.68 -9.05 -4.00
C LEU A 151 -15.73 -8.81 -2.49
N ALA A 152 -16.50 -9.67 -1.81
CA ALA A 152 -16.55 -9.71 -0.35
C ALA A 152 -15.16 -10.08 0.23
N VAL A 153 -14.95 -9.68 1.49
CA VAL A 153 -13.70 -9.90 2.24
C VAL A 153 -13.92 -10.93 3.35
N PRO A 154 -12.83 -11.56 3.86
CA PRO A 154 -12.95 -12.47 4.99
C PRO A 154 -13.53 -11.78 6.24
N PRO A 155 -14.25 -12.52 7.11
CA PRO A 155 -14.70 -12.00 8.39
C PRO A 155 -13.54 -11.44 9.23
N GLY A 156 -13.75 -10.31 9.90
CA GLY A 156 -12.74 -9.65 10.74
C GLY A 156 -11.75 -8.76 9.99
N VAL A 157 -11.74 -8.76 8.65
CA VAL A 157 -10.98 -7.79 7.84
C VAL A 157 -11.74 -6.47 7.70
N ALA A 158 -13.07 -6.54 7.57
CA ALA A 158 -13.93 -5.37 7.74
C ALA A 158 -13.90 -4.96 9.21
N ARG A 159 -13.12 -3.92 9.53
CA ARG A 159 -13.10 -3.33 10.88
C ARG A 159 -14.39 -2.55 11.10
N ASP A 160 -14.88 -2.56 12.35
CA ASP A 160 -15.87 -1.59 12.80
C ASP A 160 -15.38 -0.18 12.49
N GLU A 161 -16.27 0.70 12.03
CA GLU A 161 -15.91 2.08 11.73
C GLU A 161 -15.44 2.77 13.02
N PRO A 162 -14.17 3.20 13.10
CA PRO A 162 -13.67 3.89 14.29
C PRO A 162 -14.39 5.24 14.44
N SER A 163 -14.39 5.77 15.66
CA SER A 163 -14.68 7.20 15.85
C SER A 163 -13.65 8.02 15.10
N TRP A 164 -14.10 8.79 14.11
CA TRP A 164 -13.20 9.65 13.33
C TRP A 164 -12.75 10.82 14.19
N PRO A 165 -11.44 11.13 14.23
CA PRO A 165 -10.94 12.23 15.05
C PRO A 165 -11.58 13.54 14.61
N GLN A 166 -11.86 14.42 15.57
CA GLN A 166 -12.36 15.74 15.24
C GLN A 166 -11.32 16.52 14.44
N GLN A 167 -11.77 17.15 13.36
CA GLN A 167 -10.91 18.02 12.58
C GLN A 167 -10.44 19.20 13.44
N SER A 168 -9.13 19.36 13.51
CA SER A 168 -8.46 20.49 14.14
C SER A 168 -7.12 20.70 13.46
N GLU A 169 -6.47 21.83 13.73
CA GLU A 169 -5.14 22.13 13.19
C GLU A 169 -4.12 22.18 14.31
N ILE A 170 -2.96 21.56 14.07
CA ILE A 170 -1.85 21.43 15.01
C ILE A 170 -0.70 22.29 14.50
N GLY A 171 -0.13 23.12 15.38
CA GLY A 171 1.10 23.86 15.11
C GLY A 171 2.32 23.07 15.58
N PHE A 172 3.27 22.85 14.68
CA PHE A 172 4.55 22.23 14.98
C PHE A 172 5.66 23.27 14.90
N PRO A 173 6.54 23.37 15.91
CA PRO A 173 7.59 24.39 15.94
C PRO A 173 8.70 24.15 14.89
N GLY A 174 8.73 22.98 14.25
CA GLY A 174 9.83 22.56 13.40
C GLY A 174 11.12 22.33 14.21
N GLY A 175 12.19 21.95 13.52
CA GLY A 175 13.45 21.60 14.13
C GLY A 175 14.28 20.67 13.25
N THR A 176 15.25 19.99 13.86
CA THR A 176 16.01 18.94 13.19
C THR A 176 15.35 17.60 13.50
N LEU A 177 14.79 16.96 12.48
CA LEU A 177 14.31 15.58 12.52
C LEU A 177 15.47 14.65 12.18
N GLN A 178 15.64 13.57 12.95
CA GLN A 178 16.45 12.44 12.51
C GLN A 178 15.57 11.55 11.62
N MET A 179 15.60 11.82 10.32
CA MET A 179 14.72 11.22 9.33
C MET A 179 15.23 9.85 8.90
N GLY A 180 14.32 8.89 8.72
CA GLY A 180 14.69 7.51 8.39
C GLY A 180 15.16 6.72 9.60
N SER A 181 15.59 5.49 9.37
CA SER A 181 15.89 4.51 10.41
C SER A 181 17.40 4.28 10.52
N ALA A 182 17.87 4.04 11.76
CA ALA A 182 19.23 3.58 11.97
C ALA A 182 19.30 2.08 11.66
N ASP A 183 20.47 1.59 11.31
CA ASP A 183 20.75 0.16 11.22
C ASP A 183 21.17 -0.39 12.59
N ASP A 184 20.25 -0.33 13.56
CA ASP A 184 20.46 -0.74 14.96
C ASP A 184 19.69 -2.03 15.34
N GLY A 185 19.18 -2.74 14.34
CA GLY A 185 18.53 -4.04 14.44
C GLY A 185 17.03 -4.01 14.10
N GLY A 186 16.47 -5.20 13.85
CA GLY A 186 15.09 -5.36 13.42
C GLY A 186 14.95 -5.47 11.90
N PHE A 187 13.81 -5.03 11.36
CA PHE A 187 13.61 -4.99 9.92
C PHE A 187 13.18 -3.60 9.49
N VAL A 188 13.89 -3.10 8.49
CA VAL A 188 13.74 -1.79 7.90
C VAL A 188 13.98 -1.97 6.41
N PHE A 189 13.12 -1.39 5.57
CA PHE A 189 13.36 -1.41 4.14
C PHE A 189 14.52 -0.51 3.75
N ASP A 190 15.19 -0.86 2.65
CA ASP A 190 16.36 -0.14 2.16
C ASP A 190 16.12 1.36 1.94
N ASN A 191 14.92 1.75 1.49
CA ASN A 191 14.54 3.15 1.25
C ASN A 191 14.35 3.98 2.53
N GLU A 192 14.27 3.35 3.70
CA GLU A 192 14.17 4.04 5.00
C GLU A 192 15.55 4.24 5.64
N LEU A 193 16.59 3.59 5.10
CA LEU A 193 17.98 3.69 5.54
C LEU A 193 18.76 4.70 4.67
N GLN A 194 19.81 5.35 5.18
CA GLN A 194 20.21 5.45 6.59
C GLN A 194 19.61 6.72 7.21
N ALA A 195 19.48 6.70 8.54
CA ALA A 195 19.00 7.86 9.28
C ALA A 195 19.89 9.08 9.03
N HIS A 196 19.28 10.22 8.70
CA HIS A 196 20.00 11.46 8.42
C HIS A 196 19.28 12.68 9.01
N ALA A 197 20.04 13.74 9.29
CA ALA A 197 19.46 14.98 9.80
C ALA A 197 18.70 15.70 8.69
N CYS A 198 17.42 15.98 8.92
CA CYS A 198 16.54 16.72 8.03
C CYS A 198 15.99 17.95 8.76
N ARG A 199 16.11 19.14 8.15
CA ARG A 199 15.57 20.37 8.72
C ARG A 199 14.11 20.53 8.33
N VAL A 200 13.25 20.63 9.32
CA VAL A 200 11.81 20.90 9.15
C VAL A 200 11.53 22.31 9.66
N ALA A 201 10.96 23.17 8.81
CA ALA A 201 10.52 24.51 9.22
C ALA A 201 9.28 24.41 10.14
N PRO A 202 8.93 25.45 10.91
CA PRO A 202 7.64 25.48 11.60
C PRO A 202 6.49 25.37 10.59
N PHE A 203 5.46 24.57 10.91
CA PHE A 203 4.34 24.33 10.02
C PHE A 203 3.04 24.10 10.80
N ARG A 204 1.91 24.22 10.11
CA ARG A 204 0.58 23.88 10.65
C ARG A 204 -0.03 22.78 9.79
N MET A 205 -0.58 21.76 10.42
CA MET A 205 -1.10 20.55 9.77
C MET A 205 -2.41 20.13 10.40
N ASP A 206 -3.30 19.56 9.60
CA ASP A 206 -4.52 18.96 10.11
C ASP A 206 -4.24 17.77 11.04
N ALA A 207 -5.03 17.66 12.11
CA ALA A 207 -4.98 16.59 13.08
C ALA A 207 -5.53 15.24 12.54
N ALA A 208 -6.40 15.29 11.53
CA ALA A 208 -6.95 14.12 10.85
C ALA A 208 -6.88 14.26 9.31
N LEU A 209 -7.12 13.13 8.62
CA LEU A 209 -7.33 13.07 7.18
C LEU A 209 -8.53 13.92 6.75
N VAL A 210 -8.50 14.41 5.52
CA VAL A 210 -9.65 15.06 4.88
C VAL A 210 -10.81 14.07 4.82
N SER A 211 -11.99 14.51 5.28
CA SER A 211 -13.20 13.70 5.30
C SER A 211 -13.92 13.69 3.94
N ASN A 212 -14.79 12.69 3.74
CA ASN A 212 -15.68 12.58 2.61
C ASN A 212 -16.56 13.82 2.46
N ALA A 213 -17.07 14.39 3.57
CA ALA A 213 -17.86 15.62 3.54
C ALA A 213 -17.05 16.81 3.00
N GLN A 214 -15.83 17.00 3.50
CA GLN A 214 -14.94 18.06 3.00
C GLN A 214 -14.58 17.86 1.52
N PHE A 215 -14.34 16.61 1.09
CA PHE A 215 -14.04 16.33 -0.31
C PHE A 215 -15.28 16.45 -1.21
N ALA A 216 -16.46 16.16 -0.69
CA ALA A 216 -17.72 16.40 -1.39
C ALA A 216 -17.91 17.90 -1.67
N ASP A 217 -17.58 18.79 -0.74
CA ASP A 217 -17.62 20.24 -0.99
C ASP A 217 -16.74 20.64 -2.18
N PHE A 218 -15.53 20.08 -2.29
CA PHE A 218 -14.63 20.27 -3.45
C PHE A 218 -15.28 19.78 -4.75
N VAL A 219 -15.86 18.57 -4.75
CA VAL A 219 -16.54 18.01 -5.93
C VAL A 219 -17.73 18.89 -6.33
N GLU A 220 -18.50 19.36 -5.36
CA GLU A 220 -19.73 20.11 -5.58
C GLU A 220 -19.51 21.57 -6.00
N ASP A 221 -18.40 22.18 -5.58
CA ASP A 221 -17.93 23.47 -6.09
C ASP A 221 -17.24 23.34 -7.48
N GLY A 222 -17.38 22.20 -8.13
CA GLY A 222 -16.89 21.99 -9.48
C GLY A 222 -15.39 21.72 -9.56
N GLY A 223 -14.80 21.13 -8.51
CA GLY A 223 -13.38 20.82 -8.40
C GLY A 223 -12.84 19.98 -9.56
N TYR A 224 -13.63 19.05 -10.08
CA TYR A 224 -13.27 18.21 -11.25
C TYR A 224 -13.50 18.91 -12.60
N GLN A 225 -14.12 20.10 -12.62
CA GLN A 225 -14.39 20.87 -13.84
C GLN A 225 -13.45 22.06 -13.98
N ARG A 226 -13.00 22.64 -12.86
CA ARG A 226 -12.14 23.83 -12.83
C ARG A 226 -10.65 23.46 -12.95
N ARG A 227 -10.12 23.56 -14.17
CA ARG A 227 -8.72 23.20 -14.50
C ARG A 227 -7.65 23.95 -13.69
N GLN A 228 -7.98 25.12 -13.13
CA GLN A 228 -7.07 25.95 -12.34
C GLN A 228 -6.53 25.26 -11.08
N PHE A 229 -7.25 24.26 -10.56
CA PHE A 229 -6.81 23.48 -9.38
C PHE A 229 -5.83 22.36 -9.74
N TRP A 230 -5.72 22.01 -11.01
CA TRP A 230 -5.00 20.84 -11.46
C TRP A 230 -3.66 21.23 -12.07
N SER A 231 -2.60 20.50 -11.72
CA SER A 231 -1.34 20.58 -12.46
C SER A 231 -1.51 20.16 -13.93
N ALA A 232 -0.53 20.42 -14.79
CA ALA A 232 -0.61 19.98 -16.19
C ALA A 232 -0.72 18.44 -16.30
N ALA A 233 0.06 17.71 -15.50
CA ALA A 233 -0.01 16.25 -15.42
C ALA A 233 -1.34 15.76 -14.83
N GLY A 234 -1.86 16.44 -13.80
CA GLY A 234 -3.16 16.15 -13.21
C GLY A 234 -4.32 16.37 -14.17
N ASN A 235 -4.30 17.46 -14.94
CA ASN A 235 -5.26 17.70 -16.02
C ASN A 235 -5.18 16.59 -17.07
N ALA A 236 -3.98 16.20 -17.51
CA ALA A 236 -3.81 15.12 -18.48
C ALA A 236 -4.32 13.76 -17.94
N TRP A 237 -4.11 13.48 -16.66
CA TRP A 237 -4.68 12.31 -15.99
C TRP A 237 -6.20 12.36 -15.93
N LEU A 238 -6.76 13.49 -15.51
CA LEU A 238 -8.20 13.71 -15.37
C LEU A 238 -8.94 13.56 -16.70
N MET A 239 -8.37 14.06 -17.81
CA MET A 239 -8.94 13.92 -19.15
C MET A 239 -9.02 12.46 -19.66
N ARG A 240 -8.27 11.53 -19.04
CA ARG A 240 -8.38 10.09 -19.31
C ARG A 240 -9.38 9.38 -18.40
N GLN A 241 -9.91 10.07 -17.39
CA GLN A 241 -10.91 9.53 -16.49
C GLN A 241 -12.31 9.80 -17.03
N GLU A 242 -13.19 8.82 -16.89
CA GLU A 242 -14.62 8.96 -17.23
C GLU A 242 -15.48 9.37 -16.03
N ARG A 243 -14.82 9.77 -14.92
CA ARG A 243 -15.47 10.10 -13.65
C ARG A 243 -15.13 11.52 -13.19
N SER A 244 -16.05 12.10 -12.43
CA SER A 244 -15.97 13.45 -11.87
C SER A 244 -16.04 13.48 -10.33
N ALA A 245 -15.58 12.40 -9.72
CA ALA A 245 -15.52 12.16 -8.28
C ALA A 245 -14.44 11.09 -8.00
N PRO A 246 -14.06 10.87 -6.72
CA PRO A 246 -13.16 9.79 -6.33
C PRO A 246 -13.62 8.42 -6.83
N CYS A 247 -12.68 7.48 -6.89
CA CYS A 247 -13.00 6.12 -7.31
C CYS A 247 -14.13 5.52 -6.47
N TYR A 248 -15.00 4.75 -7.09
CA TYR A 248 -16.17 4.09 -6.51
C TYR A 248 -17.31 5.02 -6.03
N TRP A 249 -17.18 6.34 -6.08
CA TRP A 249 -18.27 7.25 -5.73
C TRP A 249 -19.34 7.27 -6.82
N GLN A 250 -20.61 7.24 -6.41
CA GLN A 250 -21.78 7.29 -7.29
C GLN A 250 -22.75 8.35 -6.78
N ARG A 251 -23.28 9.15 -7.70
CA ARG A 251 -24.31 10.16 -7.40
C ARG A 251 -25.69 9.51 -7.50
N GLU A 252 -26.51 9.67 -6.48
CA GLU A 252 -27.92 9.24 -6.51
C GLU A 252 -28.85 10.46 -6.47
N GLY A 253 -29.76 10.56 -7.45
CA GLY A 253 -30.86 11.54 -7.49
C GLY A 253 -30.51 12.94 -8.04
N GLY A 254 -31.30 13.40 -9.01
CA GLY A 254 -31.31 14.76 -9.54
C GLY A 254 -32.73 15.30 -9.60
N GLY A 255 -33.14 16.05 -8.58
CA GLY A 255 -34.44 16.72 -8.55
C GLY A 255 -35.04 16.86 -7.16
N GLY A 256 -34.56 17.83 -6.37
CA GLY A 256 -35.41 18.48 -5.36
C GLY A 256 -35.17 18.20 -3.87
N SER A 257 -34.38 17.20 -3.48
CA SER A 257 -33.88 17.08 -2.09
C SER A 257 -32.43 16.57 -2.10
N GLY A 258 -31.66 16.94 -1.08
CA GLY A 258 -30.18 16.96 -1.07
C GLY A 258 -29.47 15.82 -1.79
N ARG A 259 -28.37 16.16 -2.47
CA ARG A 259 -27.51 15.21 -3.18
C ARG A 259 -27.01 14.15 -2.19
N VAL A 260 -27.23 12.88 -2.50
CA VAL A 260 -26.68 11.76 -1.70
C VAL A 260 -25.58 11.08 -2.51
N TRP A 261 -24.42 10.95 -1.89
CA TRP A 261 -23.31 10.17 -2.42
C TRP A 261 -23.39 8.74 -1.90
N ARG A 262 -23.20 7.78 -2.80
CA ARG A 262 -23.02 6.37 -2.50
C ARG A 262 -21.62 5.93 -2.90
N THR A 263 -21.15 4.83 -2.32
CA THR A 263 -19.85 4.28 -2.66
C THR A 263 -19.86 2.76 -2.68
N MET A 264 -19.08 2.16 -3.58
CA MET A 264 -18.87 0.72 -3.61
C MET A 264 -17.76 0.34 -2.62
N ARG A 265 -18.06 -0.60 -1.73
CA ARG A 265 -17.12 -1.20 -0.76
C ARG A 265 -17.20 -2.72 -0.90
N PHE A 266 -16.16 -3.34 -1.45
CA PHE A 266 -16.06 -4.80 -1.54
C PHE A 266 -17.32 -5.47 -2.16
N GLY A 267 -17.86 -4.87 -3.22
CA GLY A 267 -19.08 -5.36 -3.89
C GLY A 267 -20.41 -4.89 -3.28
N HIS A 268 -20.37 -4.15 -2.17
CA HIS A 268 -21.54 -3.61 -1.49
C HIS A 268 -21.69 -2.11 -1.73
N LEU A 269 -22.85 -1.68 -2.21
CA LEU A 269 -23.16 -0.26 -2.40
C LEU A 269 -23.72 0.33 -1.08
N CYS A 270 -22.95 1.17 -0.41
CA CYS A 270 -23.33 1.83 0.83
C CYS A 270 -23.47 3.36 0.66
N THR A 271 -24.13 4.00 1.62
CA THR A 271 -24.14 5.47 1.72
C THR A 271 -22.73 5.95 2.08
N LEU A 272 -22.26 7.01 1.45
CA LEU A 272 -20.98 7.61 1.76
C LEU A 272 -21.05 8.34 3.11
N ALA A 273 -20.33 7.86 4.13
CA ALA A 273 -20.31 8.48 5.44
C ALA A 273 -19.50 9.78 5.42
N GLY A 274 -20.13 10.92 5.71
CA GLY A 274 -19.47 12.24 5.69
C GLY A 274 -18.21 12.35 6.55
N PRO A 275 -18.21 11.87 7.82
CA PRO A 275 -17.04 11.97 8.70
C PRO A 275 -15.87 11.03 8.37
N GLU A 276 -16.10 10.00 7.55
CA GLU A 276 -15.05 9.06 7.15
C GLU A 276 -14.00 9.75 6.26
N PRO A 277 -12.70 9.46 6.39
CA PRO A 277 -11.66 9.94 5.49
C PRO A 277 -11.96 9.60 4.03
N VAL A 278 -11.76 10.57 3.14
CA VAL A 278 -11.77 10.33 1.71
C VAL A 278 -10.66 9.35 1.35
N ARG A 279 -11.01 8.34 0.53
CA ARG A 279 -10.11 7.26 0.11
C ARG A 279 -10.23 7.00 -1.38
N HIS A 280 -9.27 6.24 -1.92
CA HIS A 280 -9.20 5.89 -3.34
C HIS A 280 -9.08 7.12 -4.24
N ILE A 281 -8.22 8.05 -3.80
CA ILE A 281 -7.85 9.24 -4.55
C ILE A 281 -6.40 9.14 -5.02
N SER A 282 -6.14 9.68 -6.20
CA SER A 282 -4.80 9.87 -6.75
C SER A 282 -4.07 11.04 -6.11
N LEU A 283 -2.76 11.12 -6.32
CA LEU A 283 -1.98 12.31 -5.95
C LEU A 283 -2.54 13.56 -6.63
N TYR A 284 -2.99 13.44 -7.87
CA TYR A 284 -3.53 14.57 -8.63
C TYR A 284 -4.82 15.11 -8.04
N GLU A 285 -5.73 14.24 -7.60
CA GLU A 285 -6.94 14.61 -6.87
C GLU A 285 -6.57 15.26 -5.52
N ALA A 286 -5.60 14.70 -4.79
CA ALA A 286 -5.15 15.25 -3.53
C ALA A 286 -4.55 16.65 -3.66
N GLN A 287 -3.72 16.88 -4.70
CA GLN A 287 -3.17 18.19 -5.04
C GLN A 287 -4.26 19.19 -5.45
N ALA A 288 -5.22 18.76 -6.26
CA ALA A 288 -6.32 19.62 -6.70
C ALA A 288 -7.23 20.05 -5.55
N TYR A 289 -7.52 19.13 -4.63
CA TYR A 289 -8.20 19.46 -3.38
C TYR A 289 -7.43 20.52 -2.58
N CYS A 290 -6.12 20.32 -2.39
CA CYS A 290 -5.28 21.27 -1.66
C CYS A 290 -5.30 22.66 -2.33
N ALA A 291 -5.18 22.72 -3.66
CA ALA A 291 -5.24 23.98 -4.39
C ALA A 291 -6.58 24.69 -4.23
N TRP A 292 -7.71 23.96 -4.25
CA TRP A 292 -9.04 24.52 -4.00
C TRP A 292 -9.21 25.00 -2.56
N ALA A 293 -8.70 24.25 -1.59
CA ALA A 293 -8.79 24.59 -0.17
C ALA A 293 -7.80 25.68 0.26
N GLU A 294 -6.98 26.23 -0.65
CA GLU A 294 -5.86 27.13 -0.36
C GLU A 294 -4.86 26.54 0.65
N ARG A 295 -4.52 25.26 0.46
CA ARG A 295 -3.60 24.49 1.30
C ARG A 295 -2.60 23.72 0.44
N ARG A 296 -1.78 22.90 1.09
CA ARG A 296 -0.79 22.02 0.44
C ARG A 296 -0.74 20.64 1.08
N LEU A 297 -0.18 19.68 0.37
CA LEU A 297 0.21 18.40 0.96
C LEU A 297 1.45 18.58 1.86
N PRO A 298 1.56 17.86 2.98
CA PRO A 298 2.78 17.82 3.77
C PRO A 298 3.92 17.20 2.96
N THR A 299 5.15 17.63 3.21
CA THR A 299 6.32 16.82 2.83
C THR A 299 6.38 15.55 3.67
N GLU A 300 7.08 14.50 3.22
CA GLU A 300 7.24 13.30 4.05
C GLU A 300 8.00 13.59 5.36
N ALA A 301 8.88 14.60 5.39
CA ALA A 301 9.60 15.02 6.59
C ALA A 301 8.68 15.73 7.60
N GLU A 302 7.79 16.61 7.14
CA GLU A 302 6.75 17.22 8.01
C GLU A 302 5.81 16.14 8.57
N TRP A 303 5.43 15.18 7.74
CA TRP A 303 4.57 14.08 8.16
C TRP A 303 5.25 13.21 9.23
N GLU A 304 6.50 12.79 9.00
CA GLU A 304 7.26 11.99 9.96
C GLU A 304 7.52 12.75 11.26
N TYR A 305 7.82 14.05 11.16
CA TYR A 305 7.95 14.92 12.34
C TYR A 305 6.66 14.94 13.16
N ALA A 306 5.51 15.13 12.50
CA ALA A 306 4.22 15.16 13.17
C ALA A 306 3.90 13.80 13.83
N ALA A 307 4.14 12.69 13.12
CA ALA A 307 3.90 11.34 13.62
C ALA A 307 4.78 10.98 14.82
N LEU A 308 6.04 11.42 14.83
CA LEU A 308 6.99 11.17 15.94
C LEU A 308 6.87 12.16 17.11
N SER A 309 6.11 13.25 16.95
CA SER A 309 5.93 14.26 17.99
C SER A 309 5.20 13.76 19.24
N GLY A 310 4.44 12.67 19.12
CA GLY A 310 3.56 12.17 20.19
C GLY A 310 2.35 13.08 20.48
N HIS A 311 2.03 14.02 19.59
CA HIS A 311 0.90 14.93 19.79
C HIS A 311 -0.42 14.16 19.83
N ALA A 312 -1.17 14.24 20.94
CA ALA A 312 -2.34 13.40 21.20
C ALA A 312 -3.48 13.54 20.17
N ALA A 313 -3.61 14.71 19.53
CA ALA A 313 -4.61 14.92 18.49
C ALA A 313 -4.19 14.37 17.11
N PHE A 314 -2.90 14.09 16.88
CA PHE A 314 -2.42 13.62 15.59
C PHE A 314 -2.73 12.13 15.45
N SER A 315 -3.68 11.80 14.57
CA SER A 315 -4.12 10.43 14.33
C SER A 315 -3.77 9.98 12.92
N TRP A 316 -3.15 8.82 12.77
CA TRP A 316 -2.75 8.22 11.50
C TRP A 316 -2.96 6.69 11.51
N GLY A 317 -2.80 6.05 10.35
CA GLY A 317 -2.93 4.60 10.19
C GLY A 317 -4.29 4.12 9.68
N GLN A 318 -5.20 5.05 9.37
CA GLN A 318 -6.50 4.73 8.77
C GLN A 318 -6.39 4.53 7.25
N LEU A 319 -5.59 5.35 6.58
CA LEU A 319 -5.28 5.31 5.15
C LEU A 319 -3.82 5.73 4.93
N TRP A 320 -3.24 5.27 3.84
CA TRP A 320 -2.00 5.85 3.34
C TRP A 320 -2.23 7.33 3.01
N GLU A 321 -1.29 8.19 3.38
CA GLU A 321 -1.44 9.64 3.18
C GLU A 321 -0.48 10.13 2.10
N TRP A 322 -1.01 10.68 1.01
CA TRP A 322 -0.19 11.31 -0.03
C TRP A 322 0.64 12.46 0.54
N THR A 323 1.92 12.52 0.18
CA THR A 323 2.81 13.64 0.51
C THR A 323 3.17 14.43 -0.75
N SER A 324 3.74 15.63 -0.57
CA SER A 324 4.33 16.43 -1.66
C SER A 324 5.75 15.97 -2.05
N THR A 325 6.33 14.98 -1.37
CA THR A 325 7.69 14.51 -1.65
C THR A 325 7.73 13.40 -2.72
N PRO A 326 8.48 13.59 -3.82
CA PRO A 326 8.79 12.51 -4.76
C PRO A 326 9.50 11.35 -4.07
N PHE A 327 9.28 10.12 -4.52
CA PHE A 327 10.02 8.98 -3.98
C PHE A 327 11.45 9.00 -4.51
N GLU A 328 12.38 9.36 -3.62
CA GLU A 328 13.80 9.45 -3.91
C GLU A 328 14.63 8.74 -2.83
N ALA A 329 15.86 8.40 -3.21
CA ALA A 329 16.83 7.81 -2.31
C ALA A 329 17.21 8.77 -1.18
N TYR A 330 17.28 8.27 0.04
CA TYR A 330 17.94 8.99 1.12
C TYR A 330 19.46 9.09 0.89
N PRO A 331 20.14 10.07 1.51
CA PRO A 331 21.59 10.16 1.45
C PRO A 331 22.26 8.84 1.89
N GLY A 332 23.12 8.30 1.04
CA GLY A 332 23.84 7.06 1.32
C GLY A 332 23.04 5.77 1.08
N PHE A 333 21.86 5.84 0.43
CA PHE A 333 21.07 4.67 0.05
C PHE A 333 21.91 3.59 -0.64
N GLN A 334 21.67 2.34 -0.23
CA GLN A 334 22.15 1.14 -0.90
C GLN A 334 20.98 0.17 -1.04
N PRO A 335 20.79 -0.48 -2.20
CA PRO A 335 19.71 -1.42 -2.38
C PRO A 335 19.88 -2.61 -1.44
N GLY A 336 18.77 -3.05 -0.84
CA GLY A 336 18.75 -4.26 -0.02
C GLY A 336 18.83 -5.55 -0.85
N PRO A 337 18.79 -6.73 -0.20
CA PRO A 337 18.75 -8.03 -0.89
C PRO A 337 17.62 -8.15 -1.92
N TRP A 338 16.44 -7.57 -1.67
CA TRP A 338 15.41 -7.41 -2.70
C TRP A 338 15.68 -6.15 -3.54
N ARG A 339 16.55 -6.29 -4.55
CA ARG A 339 17.14 -5.15 -5.28
C ARG A 339 16.11 -4.29 -6.02
N GLU A 340 15.01 -4.90 -6.43
CA GLU A 340 13.97 -4.22 -7.21
C GLU A 340 12.90 -3.55 -6.33
N TYR A 341 13.02 -3.66 -5.00
CA TYR A 341 12.02 -3.11 -4.09
C TYR A 341 11.86 -1.59 -4.22
N SER A 342 12.97 -0.84 -4.16
CA SER A 342 12.93 0.62 -4.07
C SER A 342 13.51 1.32 -5.29
N ALA A 343 14.74 0.98 -5.65
CA ALA A 343 15.52 1.75 -6.62
C ALA A 343 14.84 1.96 -7.99
N PRO A 344 14.15 0.96 -8.58
CA PRO A 344 13.47 1.14 -9.86
C PRO A 344 12.29 2.13 -9.82
N HIS A 345 11.79 2.45 -8.62
CA HIS A 345 10.61 3.30 -8.43
C HIS A 345 10.97 4.77 -8.15
N PHE A 346 12.25 5.08 -7.96
CA PHE A 346 12.71 6.45 -7.72
C PHE A 346 12.40 7.38 -8.91
N ALA A 347 12.11 8.64 -8.61
CA ALA A 347 11.73 9.70 -9.56
C ALA A 347 10.45 9.47 -10.40
N ALA A 348 9.88 8.26 -10.37
CA ALA A 348 8.62 7.93 -11.03
C ALA A 348 7.42 7.95 -10.08
N SER A 349 7.66 7.63 -8.80
CA SER A 349 6.63 7.50 -7.78
C SER A 349 6.61 8.67 -6.82
N GLN A 350 5.52 8.79 -6.07
CA GLN A 350 5.35 9.74 -4.99
C GLN A 350 5.23 8.99 -3.66
N VAL A 351 5.77 9.57 -2.58
CA VAL A 351 5.72 8.99 -1.24
C VAL A 351 4.32 9.09 -0.64
N LEU A 352 3.88 7.99 -0.03
CA LEU A 352 2.78 7.95 0.94
C LEU A 352 3.30 7.52 2.31
N ARG A 353 2.74 8.08 3.37
CA ARG A 353 3.16 7.78 4.75
C ARG A 353 2.03 7.21 5.60
N GLY A 354 2.42 6.69 6.75
CA GLY A 354 1.52 6.07 7.73
C GLY A 354 1.31 4.60 7.50
N ALA A 355 0.05 4.22 7.39
CA ALA A 355 -0.45 2.87 7.18
C ALA A 355 -1.93 2.98 6.78
N SER A 356 -2.50 1.93 6.20
CA SER A 356 -3.95 1.83 6.05
C SER A 356 -4.56 0.85 7.05
N PHE A 357 -5.88 0.82 7.14
CA PHE A 357 -6.60 -0.20 7.90
C PHE A 357 -6.26 -1.64 7.46
N ALA A 358 -5.75 -1.81 6.23
CA ALA A 358 -5.32 -3.07 5.65
C ALA A 358 -3.89 -3.46 6.04
N THR A 359 -3.06 -2.49 6.44
CA THR A 359 -1.66 -2.73 6.81
C THR A 359 -1.60 -3.43 8.17
N PRO A 360 -0.92 -4.58 8.30
CA PRO A 360 -0.72 -5.23 9.59
C PRO A 360 0.06 -4.33 10.56
N SER A 361 -0.30 -4.31 11.84
CA SER A 361 0.34 -3.45 12.85
C SER A 361 1.85 -3.70 13.01
N ARG A 362 2.32 -4.91 12.69
CA ARG A 362 3.74 -5.29 12.68
C ARG A 362 4.55 -4.64 11.54
N LEU A 363 3.88 -4.16 10.50
CA LEU A 363 4.48 -3.45 9.37
C LEU A 363 4.31 -1.93 9.49
N GLY A 364 3.22 -1.48 10.13
CA GLY A 364 2.92 -0.07 10.33
C GLY A 364 3.99 0.66 11.15
N SER A 365 4.63 1.66 10.54
CA SER A 365 5.65 2.48 11.18
C SER A 365 5.53 3.93 10.74
N ALA A 366 5.78 4.85 11.67
CA ALA A 366 5.89 6.27 11.35
C ALA A 366 7.03 6.56 10.38
N LYS A 367 7.97 5.63 10.15
CA LYS A 367 9.12 5.77 9.22
C LYS A 367 8.91 5.08 7.86
N PHE A 368 7.94 4.18 7.78
CA PHE A 368 7.68 3.39 6.57
C PHE A 368 7.29 4.26 5.37
N ARG A 369 8.01 4.09 4.26
CA ARG A 369 7.78 4.85 3.03
C ARG A 369 7.09 3.96 2.01
N ASN A 370 5.76 4.07 1.94
CA ASN A 370 5.04 3.54 0.78
C ASN A 370 5.24 4.47 -0.41
N PHE A 371 5.11 3.96 -1.62
CA PHE A 371 5.27 4.72 -2.85
C PHE A 371 4.34 4.20 -3.92
N GLN A 372 3.76 5.12 -4.69
CA GLN A 372 2.87 4.79 -5.80
C GLN A 372 3.07 5.78 -6.94
N LEU A 373 2.72 5.36 -8.16
CA LEU A 373 2.62 6.29 -9.28
C LEU A 373 1.57 7.37 -8.97
N PRO A 374 1.78 8.64 -9.37
CA PRO A 374 0.87 9.74 -9.03
C PRO A 374 -0.60 9.53 -9.41
N GLY A 375 -0.86 8.75 -10.47
CA GLY A 375 -2.22 8.47 -10.96
C GLY A 375 -2.90 7.27 -10.31
N THR A 376 -2.25 6.58 -9.37
CA THR A 376 -2.80 5.41 -8.65
C THR A 376 -3.94 5.84 -7.73
N ASP A 377 -5.09 5.21 -7.85
CA ASP A 377 -6.31 5.51 -7.09
C ASP A 377 -7.03 4.25 -6.55
N HIS A 378 -6.51 3.05 -6.80
CA HIS A 378 -7.10 1.79 -6.32
C HIS A 378 -6.62 1.40 -4.92
N VAL A 379 -5.50 1.95 -4.46
CA VAL A 379 -4.96 1.74 -3.11
C VAL A 379 -5.81 2.46 -2.05
N PHE A 380 -5.68 2.06 -0.79
CA PHE A 380 -6.34 2.71 0.35
C PHE A 380 -5.62 4.00 0.75
N ALA A 381 -5.59 4.97 -0.16
CA ALA A 381 -4.93 6.26 0.03
C ALA A 381 -5.94 7.40 0.14
N GLY A 382 -5.65 8.32 1.07
CA GLY A 382 -6.33 9.59 1.29
C GLY A 382 -5.32 10.74 1.33
N LEU A 383 -5.71 11.85 1.96
CA LEU A 383 -4.82 12.98 2.16
C LEU A 383 -5.03 13.67 3.50
N ARG A 384 -3.98 14.35 3.95
CA ARG A 384 -3.97 15.35 5.01
C ARG A 384 -3.38 16.64 4.44
N THR A 385 -3.76 17.77 5.00
CA THR A 385 -3.29 19.06 4.49
C THR A 385 -2.47 19.84 5.52
N CYS A 386 -1.56 20.67 5.01
CA CYS A 386 -0.83 21.70 5.74
C CYS A 386 -1.28 23.08 5.27
N ALA A 387 -1.17 24.07 6.16
CA ALA A 387 -1.21 25.47 5.76
C ALA A 387 0.02 25.83 4.90
N TRP A 388 -0.11 26.86 4.06
CA TRP A 388 0.99 27.40 3.27
C TRP A 388 2.11 28.00 4.12
#